data_AF-A0A5Q4SX72-F1
#
_entry.id   AF-A0A5Q4SX72-F1
#
_cell.length_a   1.000
_cell.length_b   1.000
_cell.length_c   1.000
_cell.angle_alpha   90.00
_cell.angle_beta   90.00
_cell.angle_gamma   90.00
#
_symmetry.space_group_name_H-M   'P 1'
#
loop_
_entity.id
_entity.type
_entity.pdbx_description
1 polymer ?
#
loop_
_entity_poly.entity_id
_entity_poly.type
_entity_poly.pdbx_seq_one_letter_code
_entity_poly.pdbx_strand_id
1 'polypeptide(L)'
;MTETITLPAEAVIGRHIAFSHRDDLTHIPRDQVGIITAIETDQPRCLRIRLNGSRRGLYVRPDAENLRYLDEVSPVPDLPMGRFTPTGATAGFDFAYEGVLVVQFDDDDLAALTPDPEKAAAAAATFLREVFGIDDESNVRDEIAELRPRTVAFEWQPEDAEFDWLMVDVEPTAEHAVQVHYLPTL
;
A
#
# COMPACT_ATOMS: atom_id res chain seq x y z
N MET A 1 -29.82 -15.35 -11.39
CA MET A 1 -29.69 -15.05 -12.83
C MET A 1 -28.26 -14.63 -13.06
N THR A 2 -27.48 -15.38 -13.82
CA THR A 2 -26.10 -15.02 -14.16
C THR A 2 -26.17 -13.96 -15.24
N GLU A 3 -25.89 -12.70 -14.87
CA GLU A 3 -25.86 -11.59 -15.82
C GLU A 3 -24.67 -11.82 -16.77
N THR A 4 -24.94 -12.11 -18.05
CA THR A 4 -23.89 -12.32 -19.04
C THR A 4 -23.30 -10.97 -19.41
N ILE A 5 -22.15 -10.65 -18.86
CA ILE A 5 -21.42 -9.45 -19.22
C ILE A 5 -20.80 -9.63 -20.61
N THR A 6 -21.11 -8.69 -21.50
CA THR A 6 -20.43 -8.57 -22.79
C THR A 6 -19.21 -7.69 -22.62
N LEU A 7 -18.02 -8.23 -22.89
CA LEU A 7 -16.79 -7.46 -22.87
C LEU A 7 -16.74 -6.50 -24.07
N PRO A 8 -16.51 -5.19 -23.88
CA PRO A 8 -16.20 -4.25 -24.96
C PRO A 8 -14.94 -4.68 -25.73
N ALA A 9 -14.85 -4.33 -27.01
CA ALA A 9 -13.67 -4.66 -27.83
C ALA A 9 -12.40 -3.96 -27.33
N GLU A 10 -12.56 -2.84 -26.63
CA GLU A 10 -11.51 -2.03 -26.02
C GLU A 10 -10.91 -2.69 -24.77
N ALA A 11 -11.66 -3.59 -24.12
CA ALA A 11 -11.26 -4.28 -22.90
C ALA A 11 -10.21 -5.36 -23.21
N VAL A 12 -8.96 -4.94 -23.33
CA VAL A 12 -7.80 -5.81 -23.59
C VAL A 12 -6.73 -5.59 -22.53
N ILE A 13 -6.00 -6.64 -22.17
CA ILE A 13 -4.84 -6.53 -21.27
C ILE A 13 -3.83 -5.54 -21.88
N GLY A 14 -3.32 -4.62 -21.06
CA GLY A 14 -2.42 -3.56 -21.48
C GLY A 14 -3.10 -2.26 -21.90
N ARG A 15 -4.43 -2.24 -22.02
CA ARG A 15 -5.21 -1.03 -22.31
C ARG A 15 -5.11 -0.04 -21.16
N HIS A 16 -4.77 1.20 -21.48
CA HIS A 16 -4.82 2.30 -20.53
C HIS A 16 -6.27 2.70 -20.26
N ILE A 17 -6.56 3.02 -19.02
CA ILE A 17 -7.89 3.39 -18.55
C ILE A 17 -7.81 4.65 -17.69
N ALA A 18 -8.91 5.37 -17.59
CA ALA A 18 -9.15 6.33 -16.53
C ALA A 18 -10.28 5.80 -15.65
N PHE A 19 -10.07 5.80 -14.33
CA PHE A 19 -11.02 5.29 -13.35
C PHE A 19 -11.05 6.20 -12.13
N SER A 20 -12.26 6.55 -11.70
CA SER A 20 -12.49 7.39 -10.54
C SER A 20 -13.40 6.69 -9.55
N HIS A 21 -13.05 6.68 -8.27
CA HIS A 21 -13.98 6.20 -7.23
C HIS A 21 -15.17 7.14 -7.01
N ARG A 22 -15.11 8.36 -7.57
CA ARG A 22 -16.19 9.34 -7.58
C ARG A 22 -16.81 9.33 -8.98
N ASP A 23 -18.12 9.60 -9.08
CA ASP A 23 -18.85 9.61 -10.37
C ASP A 23 -18.49 10.82 -11.26
N ASP A 24 -17.22 11.27 -11.24
CA ASP A 24 -16.71 12.38 -12.04
C ASP A 24 -15.41 11.97 -12.75
N LEU A 25 -15.50 11.93 -14.08
CA LEU A 25 -14.39 11.70 -15.02
C LEU A 25 -14.10 12.94 -15.89
N THR A 26 -14.70 14.09 -15.58
CA THR A 26 -14.54 15.33 -16.39
C THR A 26 -13.12 15.88 -16.30
N HIS A 27 -12.48 15.66 -15.15
CA HIS A 27 -11.05 15.90 -14.93
C HIS A 27 -10.45 14.57 -14.47
N ILE A 28 -9.44 14.08 -15.20
CA ILE A 28 -8.75 12.83 -14.87
C ILE A 28 -7.36 13.21 -14.33
N PRO A 29 -7.19 13.31 -13.00
CA PRO A 29 -5.89 13.31 -12.35
C PRO A 29 -5.00 12.14 -12.84
N ARG A 30 -3.67 12.31 -12.82
CA ARG A 30 -2.72 11.28 -13.29
C ARG A 30 -2.82 9.97 -12.50
N ASP A 31 -3.14 10.05 -11.23
CA ASP A 31 -3.38 8.95 -10.28
C ASP A 31 -4.70 8.20 -10.55
N GLN A 32 -5.59 8.77 -11.37
CA GLN A 32 -6.80 8.11 -11.85
C GLN A 32 -6.60 7.40 -13.19
N VAL A 33 -5.39 7.45 -13.76
CA VAL A 33 -5.02 6.68 -14.95
C VAL A 33 -4.43 5.34 -14.50
N GLY A 34 -4.77 4.26 -15.18
CA GLY A 34 -4.25 2.93 -14.92
C GLY A 34 -4.18 2.06 -16.16
N ILE A 35 -4.00 0.77 -15.95
CA ILE A 35 -3.87 -0.23 -17.02
C ILE A 35 -4.68 -1.48 -16.67
N ILE A 36 -5.29 -2.13 -17.66
CA ILE A 36 -5.91 -3.45 -17.49
C ILE A 36 -4.81 -4.50 -17.38
N THR A 37 -4.71 -5.18 -16.25
CA THR A 37 -3.67 -6.17 -15.96
C THR A 37 -4.15 -7.59 -16.19
N ALA A 38 -5.45 -7.86 -16.01
CA ALA A 38 -6.06 -9.16 -16.27
C ALA A 38 -7.56 -9.03 -16.61
N ILE A 39 -8.11 -10.08 -17.22
CA ILE A 39 -9.54 -10.21 -17.51
C ILE A 39 -10.02 -11.59 -17.04
N GLU A 40 -10.93 -11.61 -16.08
CA GLU A 40 -11.50 -12.80 -15.45
C GLU A 40 -12.97 -12.96 -15.87
N THR A 41 -13.24 -13.82 -16.86
CA THR A 41 -14.53 -13.87 -17.55
C THR A 41 -15.67 -14.54 -16.78
N ASP A 42 -15.40 -15.05 -15.57
CA ASP A 42 -16.35 -15.81 -14.75
C ASP A 42 -17.13 -14.95 -13.75
N GLN A 43 -16.84 -13.66 -13.67
CA GLN A 43 -17.49 -12.75 -12.72
C GLN A 43 -17.89 -11.39 -13.32
N PRO A 44 -18.88 -10.70 -12.73
CA PRO A 44 -19.30 -9.39 -13.21
C PRO A 44 -18.20 -8.31 -13.17
N ARG A 45 -17.32 -8.36 -12.16
CA ARG A 45 -16.16 -7.47 -12.07
C ARG A 45 -14.96 -8.14 -12.73
N CYS A 46 -15.07 -8.35 -14.03
CA CYS A 46 -14.10 -9.13 -14.79
C CYS A 46 -12.82 -8.39 -15.13
N LEU A 47 -12.76 -7.06 -15.02
CA LEU A 47 -11.54 -6.32 -15.31
C LEU A 47 -10.73 -6.12 -14.05
N ARG A 48 -9.50 -6.63 -14.04
CA ARG A 48 -8.50 -6.21 -13.06
C ARG A 48 -7.73 -5.03 -13.63
N ILE A 49 -7.80 -3.90 -12.95
CA ILE A 49 -7.10 -2.66 -13.32
C ILE A 49 -6.08 -2.30 -12.24
N ARG A 50 -4.95 -1.72 -12.62
CA ARG A 50 -3.97 -1.15 -11.69
C ARG A 50 -3.74 0.32 -12.01
N LEU A 51 -4.04 1.18 -11.05
CA LEU A 51 -3.84 2.64 -11.18
C LEU A 51 -2.37 3.00 -11.07
N ASN A 52 -1.96 4.07 -11.73
CA ASN A 52 -0.60 4.59 -11.68
C ASN A 52 -0.24 4.99 -10.25
N GLY A 53 0.90 4.50 -9.75
CA GLY A 53 1.34 4.71 -8.38
C GLY A 53 0.75 3.71 -7.37
N SER A 54 -0.23 2.90 -7.75
CA SER A 54 -0.74 1.78 -6.95
C SER A 54 -0.09 0.47 -7.36
N ARG A 55 0.16 -0.42 -6.39
CA ARG A 55 0.54 -1.81 -6.67
C ARG A 55 -0.67 -2.73 -6.71
N ARG A 56 -1.69 -2.43 -5.90
CA ARG A 56 -2.91 -3.23 -5.78
C ARG A 56 -3.79 -3.14 -7.03
N GLY A 57 -4.28 -4.30 -7.46
CA GLY A 57 -5.30 -4.43 -8.48
C GLY A 57 -6.71 -4.13 -7.94
N LEU A 58 -7.53 -3.45 -8.74
CA LEU A 58 -8.94 -3.23 -8.49
C LEU A 58 -9.78 -4.03 -9.47
N TYR A 59 -10.82 -4.70 -8.96
CA TYR A 59 -11.78 -5.41 -9.79
C TYR A 59 -12.98 -4.51 -10.13
N VAL A 60 -13.15 -4.23 -11.41
CA VAL A 60 -14.20 -3.34 -11.93
C VAL A 60 -15.03 -4.02 -13.01
N ARG A 61 -16.27 -3.55 -13.16
CA ARG A 61 -17.11 -3.95 -14.30
C ARG A 61 -16.60 -3.24 -15.57
N PRO A 62 -16.68 -3.88 -16.75
CA PRO A 62 -16.27 -3.26 -18.01
C PRO A 62 -17.22 -2.15 -18.47
N ASP A 63 -18.46 -2.14 -17.97
CA ASP A 63 -19.49 -1.16 -18.27
C ASP A 63 -19.68 -0.13 -17.15
N ALA A 64 -18.72 -0.02 -16.22
CA ALA A 64 -18.82 0.91 -15.10
C ALA A 64 -18.80 2.37 -15.59
N GLU A 65 -19.75 3.19 -15.15
CA GLU A 65 -19.89 4.60 -15.58
C GLU A 65 -18.65 5.45 -15.25
N ASN A 66 -17.93 5.05 -14.21
CA ASN A 66 -16.71 5.66 -13.73
C ASN A 66 -15.43 5.03 -14.32
N LEU A 67 -15.56 4.24 -15.40
CA LEU A 67 -14.45 3.69 -16.17
C LEU A 67 -14.46 4.25 -17.60
N ARG A 68 -13.32 4.73 -18.06
CA ARG A 68 -13.11 5.17 -19.45
C ARG A 68 -11.89 4.48 -20.05
N TYR A 69 -12.06 3.85 -21.20
CA TYR A 69 -10.96 3.31 -21.99
C TYR A 69 -10.21 4.44 -22.70
N LEU A 70 -8.89 4.39 -22.66
CA LEU A 70 -8.00 5.31 -23.37
C LEU A 70 -7.45 4.61 -24.62
N ASP A 71 -7.01 5.40 -25.61
CA ASP A 71 -6.60 4.84 -26.91
C ASP A 71 -5.30 4.02 -26.82
N GLU A 72 -4.48 4.27 -25.81
CA GLU A 72 -3.17 3.63 -25.63
C GLU A 72 -3.27 2.18 -25.13
N VAL A 73 -2.47 1.31 -25.74
CA VAL A 73 -2.23 -0.06 -25.28
C VAL A 73 -0.73 -0.27 -25.20
N SER A 74 -0.24 -0.65 -24.03
CA SER A 74 1.17 -0.93 -23.78
C SER A 74 1.33 -2.25 -23.01
N PRO A 75 2.54 -2.85 -22.98
CA PRO A 75 2.79 -3.94 -22.05
C PRO A 75 2.44 -3.54 -20.61
N VAL A 76 1.89 -4.48 -19.85
CA VAL A 76 1.66 -4.30 -18.42
C VAL A 76 3.01 -4.23 -17.72
N PRO A 77 3.34 -3.14 -16.99
CA PRO A 77 4.60 -3.07 -16.27
C PRO A 77 4.70 -4.17 -15.21
N ASP A 78 5.88 -4.78 -15.07
CA ASP A 78 6.11 -5.72 -13.97
C ASP A 78 6.18 -4.98 -12.63
N LEU A 79 5.65 -5.62 -11.58
CA LEU A 79 5.83 -5.12 -10.21
C LEU A 79 7.12 -5.70 -9.62
N PRO A 80 7.90 -4.92 -8.85
CA PRO A 80 8.97 -5.48 -8.06
C PRO A 80 8.40 -6.50 -7.07
N MET A 81 9.09 -7.64 -6.94
CA MET A 81 8.71 -8.76 -6.09
C MET A 81 9.85 -9.09 -5.12
N GLY A 82 9.49 -9.74 -4.02
CA GLY A 82 10.44 -10.21 -3.01
C GLY A 82 10.78 -9.13 -1.98
N ARG A 83 11.84 -9.41 -1.21
CA ARG A 83 12.23 -8.58 -0.08
C ARG A 83 12.85 -7.27 -0.53
N PHE A 84 12.62 -6.23 0.27
CA PHE A 84 13.19 -4.91 0.04
C PHE A 84 13.57 -4.23 1.36
N THR A 85 14.39 -3.19 1.25
CA THR A 85 14.70 -2.29 2.36
C THR A 85 13.91 -0.99 2.15
N PRO A 86 13.01 -0.62 3.08
CA PRO A 86 12.19 0.57 2.90
C PRO A 86 13.00 1.86 2.84
N THR A 87 12.47 2.82 2.08
CA THR A 87 12.99 4.19 1.99
C THR A 87 11.83 5.17 2.10
N GLY A 88 12.09 6.45 2.39
CA GLY A 88 11.03 7.47 2.43
C GLY A 88 10.35 7.76 1.08
N ALA A 89 10.79 7.12 -0.02
CA ALA A 89 10.10 7.16 -1.32
C ALA A 89 9.22 5.91 -1.56
N THR A 90 9.22 4.96 -0.63
CA THR A 90 8.44 3.73 -0.71
C THR A 90 7.02 4.02 -0.23
N ALA A 91 6.01 3.62 -1.02
CA ALA A 91 4.60 3.78 -0.64
C ALA A 91 4.31 3.13 0.73
N GLY A 92 3.64 3.86 1.62
CA GLY A 92 3.37 3.46 3.00
C GLY A 92 4.49 3.78 4.00
N PHE A 93 5.56 4.47 3.56
CA PHE A 93 6.68 4.90 4.41
C PHE A 93 6.82 6.43 4.40
N ASP A 94 5.70 7.13 4.60
CA ASP A 94 5.59 8.57 4.38
C ASP A 94 6.14 9.41 5.55
N PHE A 95 6.29 8.82 6.74
CA PHE A 95 6.65 9.55 7.95
C PHE A 95 8.09 9.27 8.35
N ALA A 96 8.90 10.32 8.37
CA ALA A 96 10.27 10.28 8.84
C ALA A 96 10.51 11.35 9.92
N TYR A 97 10.85 10.94 11.14
CA TYR A 97 11.15 11.83 12.25
C TYR A 97 12.62 11.72 12.60
N GLU A 98 13.37 12.81 12.44
CA GLU A 98 14.82 12.84 12.60
C GLU A 98 15.56 11.75 11.80
N GLY A 99 15.00 11.36 10.64
CA GLY A 99 15.54 10.32 9.77
C GLY A 99 15.17 8.88 10.16
N VAL A 100 14.33 8.68 11.19
CA VAL A 100 13.72 7.38 11.50
C VAL A 100 12.37 7.27 10.80
N LEU A 101 12.22 6.28 9.93
CA LEU A 101 10.92 5.97 9.32
C LEU A 101 10.00 5.37 10.38
N VAL A 102 8.78 5.89 10.46
CA VAL A 102 7.69 5.33 11.27
C VAL A 102 6.59 4.91 10.31
N VAL A 103 6.16 3.67 10.46
CA VAL A 103 5.12 3.07 9.62
C VAL A 103 3.93 2.74 10.50
N GLN A 104 2.75 3.12 10.01
CA GLN A 104 1.47 2.69 10.56
C GLN A 104 0.89 1.58 9.69
N PHE A 105 0.47 0.50 10.33
CA PHE A 105 -0.24 -0.60 9.68
C PHE A 105 -1.76 -0.37 9.75
N ASP A 106 -2.52 -1.12 8.95
CA ASP A 106 -3.98 -0.96 8.88
C ASP A 106 -4.70 -1.25 10.20
N ASP A 107 -4.11 -2.09 11.07
CA ASP A 107 -4.60 -2.37 12.43
C ASP A 107 -4.12 -1.32 13.45
N ASP A 108 -3.68 -0.14 12.98
CA ASP A 108 -3.09 0.98 13.72
C ASP A 108 -1.74 0.68 14.42
N ASP A 109 -1.16 -0.52 14.22
CA ASP A 109 0.13 -0.88 14.79
C ASP A 109 1.22 0.08 14.28
N LEU A 110 2.29 0.26 15.03
CA LEU A 110 3.40 1.12 14.63
C LEU A 110 4.74 0.37 14.60
N ALA A 111 5.60 0.69 13.64
CA ALA A 111 6.99 0.27 13.64
C ALA A 111 7.92 1.47 13.37
N ALA A 112 8.87 1.71 14.27
CA ALA A 112 9.97 2.63 14.05
C ALA A 112 11.20 1.88 13.53
N LEU A 113 11.67 2.22 12.33
CA LEU A 113 12.74 1.52 11.62
C LEU A 113 14.12 2.04 12.06
N THR A 114 14.56 1.58 13.22
CA THR A 114 15.89 1.89 13.75
C THR A 114 16.32 0.84 14.78
N PRO A 115 17.62 0.48 14.85
CA PRO A 115 18.15 -0.33 15.93
C PRO A 115 18.34 0.45 17.24
N ASP A 116 18.26 1.79 17.19
CA ASP A 116 18.45 2.66 18.35
C ASP A 116 17.11 2.85 19.11
N PRO A 117 16.99 2.32 20.35
CA PRO A 117 15.73 2.37 21.11
C PRO A 117 15.33 3.80 21.51
N GLU A 118 16.29 4.70 21.75
CA GLU A 118 15.97 6.08 22.14
C GLU A 118 15.41 6.85 20.95
N LYS A 119 16.00 6.65 19.77
CA LYS A 119 15.48 7.24 18.52
C LYS A 119 14.13 6.64 18.13
N ALA A 120 13.93 5.34 18.32
CA ALA A 120 12.64 4.71 18.09
C ALA A 120 11.55 5.33 18.96
N ALA A 121 11.81 5.45 20.27
CA ALA A 121 10.89 6.05 21.22
C ALA A 121 10.56 7.52 20.85
N ALA A 122 11.57 8.32 20.50
CA ALA A 122 11.38 9.70 20.10
C ALA A 122 10.55 9.84 18.80
N ALA A 123 10.84 9.01 17.80
CA ALA A 123 10.13 9.01 16.52
C ALA A 123 8.67 8.57 16.69
N ALA A 124 8.42 7.47 17.41
CA ALA A 124 7.07 7.00 17.71
C ALA A 124 6.28 8.02 18.55
N ALA A 125 6.89 8.65 19.55
CA ALA A 125 6.23 9.68 20.34
C ALA A 125 5.84 10.90 19.51
N THR A 126 6.68 11.28 18.54
CA THR A 126 6.37 12.38 17.62
C THR A 126 5.21 12.00 16.69
N PHE A 127 5.23 10.77 16.14
CA PHE A 127 4.13 10.24 15.33
C PHE A 127 2.80 10.24 16.10
N LEU A 128 2.77 9.72 17.33
CA LEU A 128 1.55 9.66 18.16
C LEU A 128 0.95 11.06 18.41
N ARG A 129 1.80 12.09 18.58
CA ARG A 129 1.34 13.48 18.73
C ARG A 129 0.79 14.04 17.41
N GLU A 130 1.54 13.90 16.33
CA GLU A 130 1.21 14.56 15.05
C GLU A 130 0.05 13.88 14.31
N VAL A 131 -0.04 12.54 14.36
CA VAL A 131 -1.01 11.77 13.59
C VAL A 131 -2.25 11.42 14.41
N PHE A 132 -2.07 11.01 15.68
CA PHE A 132 -3.19 10.63 16.54
C PHE A 132 -3.66 11.75 17.49
N GLY A 133 -2.94 12.87 17.56
CA GLY A 133 -3.33 14.00 18.42
C GLY A 133 -3.25 13.70 19.92
N ILE A 134 -2.39 12.76 20.34
CA ILE A 134 -2.23 12.41 21.74
C ILE A 134 -1.37 13.48 22.43
N ASP A 135 -2.03 14.48 23.02
CA ASP A 135 -1.38 15.59 23.72
C ASP A 135 -1.03 15.28 25.19
N ASP A 136 -1.58 14.20 25.76
CA ASP A 136 -1.30 13.78 27.13
C ASP A 136 0.02 13.00 27.21
N GLU A 137 1.03 13.61 27.81
CA GLU A 137 2.36 13.04 27.99
C GLU A 137 2.38 11.75 28.84
N SER A 138 1.40 11.49 29.71
CA SER A 138 1.32 10.18 30.37
C SER A 138 0.88 9.09 29.42
N ASN A 139 -0.09 9.37 28.54
CA ASN A 139 -0.55 8.39 27.56
C ASN A 139 0.56 8.08 26.55
N VAL A 140 1.24 9.11 26.02
CA VAL A 140 2.40 8.89 25.13
C VAL A 140 3.46 8.04 25.82
N ARG A 141 3.76 8.28 27.10
CA ARG A 141 4.76 7.49 27.83
C ARG A 141 4.34 6.03 27.99
N ASP A 142 3.08 5.79 28.33
CA ASP A 142 2.56 4.44 28.54
C ASP A 142 2.57 3.62 27.24
N GLU A 143 2.18 4.22 26.12
CA GLU A 143 2.29 3.60 24.78
C GLU A 143 3.75 3.28 24.43
N ILE A 144 4.65 4.26 24.57
CA ILE A 144 6.07 4.08 24.24
C ILE A 144 6.74 3.01 25.11
N ALA A 145 6.25 2.76 26.33
CA ALA A 145 6.74 1.69 27.21
C ALA A 145 6.45 0.28 26.65
N GLU A 146 5.48 0.15 25.74
CA GLU A 146 5.12 -1.10 25.08
C GLU A 146 5.91 -1.39 23.79
N LEU A 147 6.79 -0.47 23.35
CA LEU A 147 7.69 -0.73 22.22
C LEU A 147 8.57 -1.96 22.49
N ARG A 148 8.64 -2.87 21.50
CA ARG A 148 9.48 -4.08 21.55
C ARG A 148 10.39 -4.14 20.32
N PRO A 149 11.70 -4.42 20.51
CA PRO A 149 12.60 -4.61 19.39
C PRO A 149 12.24 -5.90 18.63
N ARG A 150 12.24 -5.83 17.30
CA ARG A 150 12.03 -6.96 16.39
C ARG A 150 13.02 -6.91 15.24
N THR A 151 13.35 -8.09 14.72
CA THR A 151 14.08 -8.22 13.45
C THR A 151 13.10 -8.67 12.38
N VAL A 152 12.94 -7.86 11.35
CA VAL A 152 11.93 -8.09 10.32
C VAL A 152 12.51 -7.95 8.92
N ALA A 153 11.82 -8.49 7.92
CA ALA A 153 12.00 -8.15 6.52
C ALA A 153 10.69 -7.60 5.97
N PHE A 154 10.79 -6.71 4.99
CA PHE A 154 9.65 -6.21 4.24
C PHE A 154 9.59 -6.92 2.89
N GLU A 155 8.42 -7.43 2.53
CA GLU A 155 8.25 -8.25 1.33
C GLU A 155 7.09 -7.76 0.48
N TRP A 156 7.39 -7.40 -0.77
CA TRP A 156 6.40 -7.03 -1.75
C TRP A 156 5.45 -8.19 -2.02
N GLN A 157 4.16 -7.91 -1.94
CA GLN A 157 3.14 -8.89 -2.25
C GLN A 157 2.74 -8.84 -3.74
N PRO A 158 2.14 -9.95 -4.24
CA PRO A 158 1.48 -9.98 -5.54
C PRO A 158 0.40 -8.90 -5.69
N GLU A 159 0.07 -8.53 -6.92
CA GLU A 159 -0.94 -7.50 -7.24
C GLU A 159 -2.34 -7.80 -6.69
N ASP A 160 -2.69 -9.08 -6.57
CA ASP A 160 -3.97 -9.58 -6.07
C ASP A 160 -4.00 -9.79 -4.55
N ALA A 161 -2.90 -9.48 -3.86
CA ALA A 161 -2.86 -9.48 -2.41
C ALA A 161 -3.66 -8.31 -1.81
N GLU A 162 -4.04 -8.47 -0.55
CA GLU A 162 -4.78 -7.45 0.20
C GLU A 162 -3.93 -6.20 0.49
N PHE A 163 -2.64 -6.42 0.80
CA PHE A 163 -1.67 -5.39 1.15
C PHE A 163 -0.55 -5.34 0.10
N ASP A 164 0.01 -4.15 -0.14
CA ASP A 164 1.09 -3.95 -1.11
C ASP A 164 2.39 -4.68 -0.71
N TRP A 165 2.63 -4.77 0.59
CA TRP A 165 3.78 -5.42 1.20
C TRP A 165 3.41 -5.96 2.59
N LEU A 166 4.22 -6.89 3.11
CA LEU A 166 4.10 -7.41 4.47
C LEU A 166 5.39 -7.21 5.26
N MET A 167 5.26 -7.01 6.57
CA MET A 167 6.37 -7.12 7.52
C MET A 167 6.37 -8.52 8.13
N VAL A 168 7.48 -9.24 7.98
CA VAL A 168 7.63 -10.61 8.49
C VAL A 168 8.81 -10.71 9.45
N ASP A 169 8.66 -11.44 10.55
CA ASP A 169 9.80 -11.71 11.45
C ASP A 169 10.84 -12.58 10.74
N VAL A 170 12.11 -12.23 10.93
CA VAL A 170 13.23 -12.97 10.34
C VAL A 170 14.40 -13.07 11.32
N GLU A 171 15.30 -14.02 11.04
CA GLU A 171 16.58 -14.10 11.74
C GLU A 171 17.44 -12.84 11.48
N PRO A 172 18.22 -12.35 12.46
CA PRO A 172 19.09 -11.18 12.31
C PRO A 172 20.12 -11.25 11.18
N THR A 173 20.45 -12.46 10.75
CA THR A 173 21.40 -12.74 9.66
C THR A 173 20.74 -12.87 8.29
N ALA A 174 19.41 -12.80 8.23
CA ALA A 174 18.68 -12.91 6.98
C ALA A 174 18.99 -11.72 6.04
N GLU A 175 18.97 -11.98 4.74
CA GLU A 175 19.04 -10.92 3.75
C GLU A 175 17.84 -9.96 3.91
N HIS A 176 18.12 -8.65 3.85
CA HIS A 176 17.17 -7.57 4.13
C HIS A 176 16.60 -7.54 5.56
N ALA A 177 17.27 -8.15 6.55
CA ALA A 177 16.89 -7.98 7.94
C ALA A 177 17.03 -6.50 8.38
N VAL A 178 15.94 -5.96 8.92
CA VAL A 178 15.84 -4.60 9.47
C VAL A 178 15.50 -4.72 10.95
N GLN A 179 16.24 -4.00 11.79
CA GLN A 179 15.88 -3.84 13.19
C GLN A 179 14.81 -2.75 13.31
N VAL A 180 13.70 -3.08 13.96
CA VAL A 180 12.60 -2.18 14.22
C VAL A 180 12.24 -2.19 15.69
N HIS A 181 11.58 -1.14 16.16
CA HIS A 181 10.87 -1.13 17.43
C HIS A 181 9.38 -1.05 17.12
N TYR A 182 8.66 -2.10 17.48
CA TYR A 182 7.26 -2.31 17.14
C TYR A 182 6.37 -2.05 18.35
N LEU A 183 5.28 -1.33 18.12
CA LEU A 183 4.23 -1.04 19.08
C LEU A 183 2.93 -1.68 18.56
N PRO A 184 2.40 -2.72 19.22
CA PRO A 184 1.07 -3.22 18.90
C PRO A 184 0.00 -2.22 19.35
N THR A 185 -1.13 -2.18 18.67
CA THR A 185 -2.30 -1.44 19.16
C THR A 185 -2.93 -2.10 20.37
N LEU A 186 -3.54 -1.26 21.21
CA LEU A 186 -4.29 -1.65 22.40
C LEU A 186 -5.70 -2.16 22.05
#